data_AF-A0A261BZ27-F1
#
_entry.id   AF-A0A261BZ27-F1
#
_cell.length_a   1.000
_cell.length_b   1.000
_cell.length_c   1.000
_cell.angle_alpha   90.00
_cell.angle_beta   90.00
_cell.angle_gamma   90.00
#
_symmetry.space_group_name_H-M   'P 1'
#
loop_
_entity.id
_entity.type
_entity.pdbx_description
1 polymer ?
#
loop_
_entity_poly.entity_id
_entity_poly.type
_entity_poly.pdbx_seq_one_letter_code
_entity_poly.pdbx_strand_id
1 'polypeptide(L)'
;MAPRPIPHSILSSSTTLIPATRPHPIQKTSLETSAEKVAKYSKILKHSNCRHAVSRALLRLAQLNCPMRVFETCKTEKRLQRFEGNVECLYQVNILKRKFEELRRKEESEKFGKKAAKRRSTTRSSQDPTD
;
A
#
# COMPACT_ATOMS: atom_id res chain seq x y z
N MET A 1 73.15 0.61 -18.87
CA MET A 1 72.78 1.90 -19.49
C MET A 1 71.66 2.53 -18.66
N ALA A 2 71.82 3.82 -18.36
CA ALA A 2 71.04 4.65 -17.43
C ALA A 2 69.56 4.86 -17.86
N PRO A 3 68.66 5.24 -16.94
CA PRO A 3 67.21 5.34 -17.21
C PRO A 3 66.88 6.61 -18.00
N ARG A 4 65.87 6.54 -18.88
CA ARG A 4 65.35 7.72 -19.59
C ARG A 4 64.09 8.26 -18.89
N PRO A 5 64.01 9.59 -18.66
CA PRO A 5 62.96 10.23 -17.87
C PRO A 5 61.65 10.43 -18.64
N ILE A 6 60.55 10.41 -17.89
CA ILE A 6 59.19 10.74 -18.32
C ILE A 6 59.08 12.27 -18.45
N PRO A 7 58.67 12.82 -19.62
CA PRO A 7 58.31 14.22 -19.69
C PRO A 7 56.88 14.44 -19.21
N HIS A 8 56.75 15.23 -18.15
CA HIS A 8 55.51 15.84 -17.69
C HIS A 8 55.09 16.98 -18.65
N SER A 9 53.81 17.11 -18.99
CA SER A 9 53.24 18.39 -19.42
C SER A 9 51.73 18.51 -19.16
N ILE A 10 51.46 19.10 -18.00
CA ILE A 10 50.54 20.22 -17.70
C ILE A 10 49.22 20.35 -18.49
N LEU A 11 48.13 20.12 -17.75
CA LEU A 11 46.95 20.97 -17.63
C LEU A 11 46.49 21.72 -18.91
N SER A 12 45.67 21.07 -19.72
CA SER A 12 44.81 21.77 -20.68
C SER A 12 43.42 21.95 -20.09
N SER A 13 43.19 23.14 -19.54
CA SER A 13 41.88 23.62 -19.11
C SER A 13 40.96 23.74 -20.32
N SER A 14 39.91 22.91 -20.38
CA SER A 14 38.73 23.22 -21.18
C SER A 14 37.59 23.52 -20.23
N THR A 15 37.33 24.81 -20.07
CA THR A 15 36.20 25.42 -19.38
C THR A 15 34.92 25.06 -20.13
N THR A 16 34.34 23.90 -19.86
CA THR A 16 32.96 23.63 -20.25
C THR A 16 32.06 24.40 -19.31
N LEU A 17 31.61 25.56 -19.79
CA LEU A 17 30.50 26.34 -19.25
C LEU A 17 29.36 25.39 -18.87
N ILE A 18 29.16 25.18 -17.57
CA ILE A 18 27.97 24.52 -17.03
C ILE A 18 26.81 25.47 -17.32
N PRO A 19 25.78 25.07 -18.09
CA PRO A 19 24.55 25.85 -18.13
C PRO A 19 23.88 25.69 -16.76
N ALA A 20 24.01 26.71 -15.92
CA ALA A 20 23.13 26.91 -14.79
C ALA A 20 21.72 27.17 -15.34
N THR A 21 20.86 26.15 -15.36
CA THR A 21 19.40 26.22 -15.13
C THR A 21 18.69 24.94 -15.55
N ARG A 22 18.47 24.04 -14.59
CA ARG A 22 17.10 23.55 -14.35
C ARG A 22 17.08 22.92 -12.96
N PRO A 23 16.31 23.45 -12.00
CA PRO A 23 15.91 22.64 -10.86
C PRO A 23 15.17 21.46 -11.47
N HIS A 24 15.76 20.27 -11.40
CA HIS A 24 14.98 19.06 -11.51
C HIS A 24 13.87 19.20 -10.46
N PRO A 25 12.58 19.08 -10.83
CA PRO A 25 11.55 19.02 -9.82
C PRO A 25 11.99 17.89 -8.91
N ILE A 26 12.32 18.22 -7.65
CA ILE A 26 12.41 17.25 -6.59
C ILE A 26 11.03 16.61 -6.64
N GLN A 27 10.92 15.48 -7.35
CA GLN A 27 9.74 14.66 -7.31
C GLN A 27 9.68 14.26 -5.86
N LYS A 28 8.87 14.98 -5.09
CA LYS A 28 8.44 14.55 -3.77
C LYS A 28 7.85 13.18 -4.05
N THR A 29 8.62 12.14 -3.82
CA THR A 29 8.13 10.78 -3.79
C THR A 29 7.22 10.75 -2.58
N SER A 30 5.99 11.25 -2.75
CA SER A 30 4.95 11.13 -1.74
C SER A 30 4.88 9.66 -1.44
N LEU A 31 5.27 9.28 -0.22
CA LEU A 31 5.34 7.91 0.22
C LEU A 31 3.97 7.28 -0.07
N GLU A 32 3.91 6.42 -1.10
CA GLU A 32 2.63 5.92 -1.64
C GLU A 32 1.85 5.26 -0.49
N THR A 33 0.68 5.82 -0.17
CA THR A 33 -0.12 5.37 0.96
C THR A 33 -0.65 3.95 0.70
N SER A 34 -1.03 3.24 1.77
CA SER A 34 -1.61 1.90 1.61
C SER A 34 -2.91 1.94 0.78
N ALA A 35 -3.70 3.01 0.91
CA ALA A 35 -4.91 3.23 0.10
C ALA A 35 -4.60 3.45 -1.39
N GLU A 36 -3.58 4.25 -1.72
CA GLU A 36 -3.11 4.42 -3.11
C GLU A 36 -2.65 3.10 -3.70
N LYS A 37 -1.92 2.29 -2.93
CA LYS A 37 -1.49 0.94 -3.35
C LYS A 37 -2.69 0.03 -3.63
N VAL A 38 -3.71 0.02 -2.78
CA VAL A 38 -4.95 -0.72 -3.05
C VAL A 38 -5.57 -0.23 -4.36
N ALA A 39 -5.71 1.09 -4.55
CA ALA A 39 -6.28 1.66 -5.77
C ALA A 39 -5.51 1.21 -7.02
N LYS A 40 -4.18 1.25 -6.98
CA LYS A 40 -3.27 0.84 -8.04
C LYS A 40 -3.43 -0.63 -8.40
N TYR A 41 -3.33 -1.53 -7.43
CA TYR A 41 -3.46 -2.97 -7.70
C TYR A 41 -4.88 -3.34 -8.13
N SER A 42 -5.90 -2.71 -7.54
CA SER A 42 -7.28 -2.88 -8.00
C SER A 42 -7.49 -2.36 -9.42
N LYS A 43 -6.77 -1.32 -9.86
CA LYS A 43 -6.80 -0.86 -11.26
C LYS A 43 -6.20 -1.91 -12.20
N ILE A 44 -5.13 -2.60 -11.78
CA ILE A 44 -4.55 -3.72 -12.54
C ILE A 44 -5.59 -4.84 -12.71
N LEU A 45 -6.31 -5.22 -11.65
CA LEU A 45 -7.38 -6.23 -11.75
C LEU A 45 -8.48 -5.86 -12.74
N LYS A 46 -8.75 -4.56 -12.93
CA LYS A 46 -9.77 -4.08 -13.87
C LYS A 46 -9.31 -4.12 -15.32
N HIS A 47 -8.06 -3.77 -15.60
CA HIS A 47 -7.60 -3.47 -16.97
C HIS A 47 -6.56 -4.43 -17.53
N SER A 48 -5.83 -5.17 -16.69
CA SER A 48 -4.76 -6.05 -17.14
C SER A 48 -5.28 -7.43 -17.51
N ASN A 49 -4.80 -7.96 -18.63
CA ASN A 49 -4.90 -9.38 -18.99
C ASN A 49 -3.56 -10.12 -18.80
N CYS A 50 -2.49 -9.41 -18.42
CA CYS A 50 -1.19 -10.04 -18.16
C CYS A 50 -1.23 -10.86 -16.87
N ARG A 51 -1.06 -12.17 -16.99
CA ARG A 51 -1.06 -13.14 -15.88
C ARG A 51 -0.13 -12.75 -14.75
N HIS A 52 1.11 -12.38 -15.07
CA HIS A 52 2.11 -11.98 -14.08
C HIS A 52 1.70 -10.70 -13.34
N ALA A 53 1.13 -9.72 -14.04
CA ALA A 53 0.67 -8.48 -13.42
C ALA A 53 -0.53 -8.72 -12.49
N VAL A 54 -1.48 -9.57 -12.91
CA VAL A 54 -2.65 -9.95 -12.11
C VAL A 54 -2.22 -10.72 -10.86
N SER A 55 -1.41 -11.77 -11.01
CA SER A 55 -0.91 -12.57 -9.88
C SER A 55 -0.16 -11.71 -8.86
N ARG A 56 0.72 -10.83 -9.34
CA ARG A 56 1.42 -9.86 -8.48
C ARG A 56 0.46 -8.91 -7.77
N ALA A 57 -0.56 -8.40 -8.47
CA ALA A 57 -1.55 -7.51 -7.87
C ALA A 57 -2.36 -8.21 -6.76
N LEU A 58 -2.82 -9.44 -7.01
CA LEU A 58 -3.55 -10.25 -6.02
C LEU A 58 -2.70 -10.49 -4.76
N LEU A 59 -1.44 -10.92 -4.95
CA LEU A 59 -0.50 -11.13 -3.84
C LEU A 59 -0.29 -9.85 -3.02
N ARG A 60 -0.08 -8.71 -3.70
CA ARG A 60 0.14 -7.43 -3.01
C ARG A 60 -1.11 -6.96 -2.26
N LEU A 61 -2.31 -7.14 -2.81
CA LEU A 61 -3.56 -6.84 -2.10
C LEU A 61 -3.72 -7.70 -0.84
N ALA A 62 -3.33 -8.98 -0.89
CA ALA A 62 -3.39 -9.87 0.27
C ALA A 62 -2.43 -9.43 1.39
N GLN A 63 -1.29 -8.82 1.04
CA GLN A 63 -0.29 -8.32 1.99
C GLN A 63 -0.62 -6.95 2.60
N LEU A 64 -1.48 -6.15 1.97
CA LEU A 64 -1.76 -4.78 2.44
C LEU A 64 -2.65 -4.78 3.69
N ASN A 65 -2.16 -4.19 4.78
CA ASN A 65 -2.94 -4.00 6.00
C ASN A 65 -3.78 -2.72 5.89
N CYS A 66 -5.02 -2.85 5.40
CA CYS A 66 -5.98 -1.76 5.26
C CYS A 66 -7.33 -2.16 5.86
N PRO A 67 -8.14 -1.21 6.36
CA PRO A 67 -9.52 -1.50 6.78
C PRO A 67 -10.39 -1.88 5.58
N MET A 68 -11.52 -2.56 5.82
CA MET A 68 -12.38 -3.09 4.76
C MET A 68 -12.85 -1.97 3.81
N ARG A 69 -13.18 -0.81 4.37
CA ARG A 69 -13.64 0.38 3.63
C ARG A 69 -12.75 0.80 2.46
N VAL A 70 -11.43 0.62 2.57
CA VAL A 70 -10.49 0.99 1.49
C VAL A 70 -10.66 0.04 0.30
N PHE A 71 -10.83 -1.26 0.57
CA PHE A 71 -11.08 -2.25 -0.47
C PHE A 71 -12.46 -2.07 -1.13
N GLU A 72 -13.48 -1.71 -0.36
CA GLU A 72 -14.82 -1.39 -0.86
C GLU A 72 -14.82 -0.16 -1.77
N THR A 73 -14.17 0.93 -1.32
CA THR A 73 -14.03 2.17 -2.10
C THR A 73 -13.35 1.91 -3.44
N CYS A 74 -12.33 1.04 -3.45
CA CYS A 74 -11.64 0.64 -4.66
C CYS A 74 -12.38 -0.42 -5.50
N LYS A 75 -13.57 -0.87 -5.05
CA LYS A 75 -14.37 -1.95 -5.68
C LYS A 75 -13.54 -3.23 -5.89
N THR A 76 -12.61 -3.51 -4.99
CA THR A 76 -11.62 -4.60 -5.13
C THR A 76 -12.31 -5.96 -5.17
N GLU A 77 -13.27 -6.22 -4.28
CA GLU A 77 -14.02 -7.48 -4.23
C GLU A 77 -14.83 -7.72 -5.50
N LYS A 78 -15.54 -6.69 -6.00
CA LYS A 78 -16.26 -6.77 -7.28
C LYS A 78 -15.32 -7.10 -8.45
N ARG A 79 -14.10 -6.55 -8.46
CA ARG A 79 -13.11 -6.84 -9.50
C ARG A 79 -12.54 -8.25 -9.37
N LEU A 80 -12.50 -8.79 -8.15
CA LEU A 80 -12.03 -10.14 -7.87
C LEU A 80 -12.95 -11.21 -8.46
N GLN A 81 -14.26 -10.94 -8.54
CA GLN A 81 -15.26 -11.86 -9.11
C GLN A 81 -14.92 -12.33 -10.53
N ARG A 82 -14.26 -11.49 -11.33
CA ARG A 82 -13.79 -11.85 -12.69
C ARG A 82 -12.86 -13.07 -12.71
N PHE A 83 -12.16 -13.32 -11.61
CA PHE A 83 -11.13 -14.35 -11.51
C PHE A 83 -11.59 -15.61 -10.76
N GLU A 84 -12.85 -15.71 -10.35
CA GLU A 84 -13.37 -16.85 -9.58
C GLU A 84 -13.32 -18.17 -10.36
N GLY A 85 -13.44 -18.12 -11.69
CA GLY A 85 -13.28 -19.30 -12.56
C GLY A 85 -11.84 -19.53 -13.06
N ASN A 86 -10.88 -18.68 -12.69
CA ASN A 86 -9.50 -18.81 -13.15
C ASN A 86 -8.68 -19.67 -12.18
N VAL A 87 -8.42 -20.92 -12.56
CA VAL A 87 -7.69 -21.91 -11.77
C VAL A 87 -6.30 -21.41 -11.34
N GLU A 88 -5.60 -20.68 -12.21
CA GLU A 88 -4.23 -20.20 -11.93
C GLU A 88 -4.17 -19.18 -10.77
N CYS A 89 -5.26 -18.44 -10.55
CA CYS A 89 -5.34 -17.40 -9.52
C CYS A 89 -6.26 -17.79 -8.35
N LEU A 90 -6.88 -18.97 -8.40
CA LEU A 90 -7.92 -19.40 -7.47
C LEU A 90 -7.46 -19.35 -6.01
N TYR A 91 -6.22 -19.78 -5.76
CA TYR A 91 -5.63 -19.74 -4.42
C TYR A 91 -5.55 -18.32 -3.86
N GLN A 92 -5.01 -17.38 -4.64
CA GLN A 92 -4.87 -15.98 -4.23
C GLN A 92 -6.24 -15.29 -4.09
N VAL A 93 -7.20 -15.62 -4.96
CA VAL A 93 -8.58 -15.16 -4.85
C VAL A 93 -9.21 -15.62 -3.53
N ASN A 94 -9.05 -16.89 -3.17
CA ASN A 94 -9.61 -17.44 -1.93
C ASN A 94 -9.00 -16.82 -0.67
N ILE A 95 -7.68 -16.55 -0.67
CA ILE A 95 -7.03 -15.82 0.42
C ILE A 95 -7.66 -14.44 0.60
N LEU A 96 -7.86 -13.71 -0.49
CA LEU A 96 -8.46 -12.37 -0.45
C LEU A 96 -9.91 -12.39 0.04
N LYS A 97 -10.71 -13.36 -0.41
CA LYS A 97 -12.09 -13.54 0.07
C LYS A 97 -12.13 -13.76 1.59
N ARG A 98 -11.32 -14.71 2.09
CA ARG A 98 -11.21 -14.98 3.53
C ARG A 98 -10.78 -13.74 4.31
N LYS A 99 -9.81 -12.98 3.79
CA LYS A 99 -9.36 -11.72 4.39
C LYS A 99 -10.49 -10.69 4.48
N PHE A 100 -11.30 -10.53 3.43
CA PHE A 100 -12.41 -9.58 3.45
C PHE A 100 -13.50 -9.96 4.46
N GLU A 101 -13.79 -11.25 4.60
CA GLU A 101 -14.71 -11.74 5.64
C GLU A 101 -14.16 -11.49 7.04
N GLU A 102 -12.87 -11.76 7.27
CA GLU A 102 -12.22 -11.52 8.55
C GLU A 102 -12.22 -10.03 8.93
N LEU A 103 -11.92 -9.14 7.97
CA LEU A 103 -11.98 -7.70 8.19
C LEU A 103 -13.40 -7.23 8.54
N ARG A 104 -14.43 -7.73 7.86
CA ARG A 104 -15.84 -7.43 8.20
C ARG A 104 -16.19 -7.89 9.61
N ARG A 105 -15.84 -9.13 9.96
CA ARG A 105 -16.08 -9.71 11.29
C ARG A 105 -15.38 -8.91 12.40
N LYS A 106 -14.14 -8.49 12.16
CA LYS A 106 -13.36 -7.69 13.12
C LYS A 106 -13.96 -6.29 13.32
N GLU A 107 -14.38 -5.62 12.24
CA GLU A 107 -15.03 -4.32 12.35
C GLU A 107 -16.37 -4.40 13.10
N GLU A 108 -17.13 -5.48 12.94
CA GLU A 108 -18.38 -5.72 13.66
C GLU A 108 -18.14 -5.98 15.16
N SER A 109 -17.16 -6.82 15.50
CA SER A 109 -16.85 -7.12 16.90
C SER A 109 -16.27 -5.92 17.65
N GLU A 110 -15.45 -5.08 17.00
CA GLU A 110 -14.97 -3.83 17.59
C GLU A 110 -16.10 -2.82 17.84
N LYS A 111 -17.10 -2.74 16.95
CA LYS A 111 -18.30 -1.91 17.17
C LYS A 111 -19.11 -2.39 18.37
N PHE A 112 -19.24 -3.70 18.55
CA PHE A 112 -19.98 -4.29 19.66
C PHE A 112 -19.24 -4.16 20.99
N GLY A 113 -17.92 -4.40 21.02
CA GLY A 113 -17.08 -4.24 22.20
C GLY A 113 -17.05 -2.79 22.72
N LYS A 114 -17.00 -1.79 21.82
CA LYS A 114 -17.08 -0.37 22.20
C LYS A 114 -18.45 0.00 22.79
N LYS A 115 -19.56 -0.57 22.28
CA LYS A 115 -20.90 -0.38 22.85
C LYS A 115 -21.06 -1.04 24.23
N ALA A 116 -20.47 -2.21 24.43
CA ALA A 116 -20.47 -2.91 25.72
C ALA A 116 -19.65 -2.13 26.79
N ALA A 117 -18.50 -1.57 26.41
CA ALA A 117 -17.69 -0.74 27.30
C ALA A 117 -18.40 0.56 27.72
N LYS A 118 -19.10 1.23 26.78
CA LYS A 118 -19.84 2.46 27.09
C LYS A 118 -21.05 2.25 28.01
N ARG A 119 -21.65 1.05 28.04
CA ARG A 119 -22.74 0.71 28.96
C ARG A 119 -22.30 0.38 30.38
N ARG A 120 -21.02 0.09 30.62
CA ARG A 120 -20.48 -0.22 31.97
C ARG A 120 -20.01 1.01 32.74
N SER A 121 -19.71 2.12 32.06
CA SER A 121 -19.29 3.36 32.72
C SER A 121 -20.45 4.28 33.11
N THR A 122 -21.69 3.99 32.72
CA THR A 122 -22.88 4.80 33.07
C THR A 122 -23.69 4.24 34.24
N THR A 123 -23.25 3.14 34.87
CA THR A 123 -23.97 2.42 35.94
C THR A 123 -23.27 2.49 37.29
N ARG A 124 -22.48 3.54 37.55
CA ARG A 124 -21.96 3.89 38.89
C ARG A 124 -22.07 5.40 39.09
N SER A 125 -23.30 5.89 39.26
CA SER A 125 -23.57 7.17 39.92
C SER A 125 -25.04 7.18 40.28
N SER A 126 -25.35 6.68 41.48
CA SER A 126 -26.51 7.03 42.30
C SER A 126 -26.57 6.01 43.42
N GLN A 127 -25.79 6.26 44.46
CA GLN A 127 -26.09 5.82 45.82
C GLN A 127 -25.36 6.78 46.77
N ASP A 128 -26.01 7.91 47.01
CA ASP A 128 -26.11 8.58 48.32
C ASP A 128 -27.60 8.90 48.46
N PRO A 129 -28.20 8.75 49.65
CA PRO A 129 -28.02 9.82 50.62
C PRO A 129 -28.07 9.46 52.13
N THR A 130 -27.40 10.33 52.89
CA THR A 130 -27.73 10.95 54.20
C THR A 130 -27.87 10.12 55.48
N ASP A 131 -27.09 10.59 56.48
CA ASP A 131 -27.27 10.64 57.95
C ASP A 131 -28.36 9.76 58.60
#